data_AF-A0A6F8ZJA5-F1
#
_entry.id   AF-A0A6F8ZJA5-F1
#
_cell.length_a   1.000
_cell.length_b   1.000
_cell.length_c   1.000
_cell.angle_alpha   90.00
_cell.angle_beta   90.00
_cell.angle_gamma   90.00
#
_symmetry.space_group_name_H-M   'P 1'
#
loop_
_entity.id
_entity.type
_entity.pdbx_description
1 polymer ?
#
loop_
_entity_poly.entity_id
_entity_poly.type
_entity_poly.pdbx_seq_one_letter_code
_entity_poly.pdbx_strand_id
1 'polypeptide(L)' 'MSMALHRLATLPALATCIECGEPLTRNDVLETGQAKRCIPCHREHSRKRERYLVKVAVAEP' A
#
# COMPACT_ATOMS: atom_id res chain seq x y z
N MET A 1 -30.69 -3.84 25.09
CA MET A 1 -29.38 -3.21 25.29
C MET A 1 -28.91 -2.74 23.91
N SER A 2 -29.00 -1.44 23.66
CA SER A 2 -28.98 -0.85 22.31
C SER A 2 -27.57 -0.75 21.74
N MET A 3 -27.41 -1.30 20.53
CA MET A 3 -26.27 -1.07 19.64
C MET A 3 -26.31 0.36 19.08
N ALA A 4 -25.28 1.16 19.35
CA ALA A 4 -25.03 2.41 18.62
C ALA A 4 -23.55 2.79 18.71
N LEU A 5 -22.68 1.96 18.13
CA LEU A 5 -21.33 2.40 17.76
C LEU A 5 -21.50 3.55 16.77
N HIS A 6 -21.06 4.72 17.21
CA HIS A 6 -21.21 5.98 16.53
C HIS A 6 -20.64 5.91 15.11
N ARG A 7 -21.54 6.10 14.13
CA ARG A 7 -21.24 6.62 12.81
C ARG A 7 -20.50 7.95 12.97
N LEU A 8 -19.18 7.95 12.85
CA LEU A 8 -18.39 9.16 12.67
C LEU A 8 -17.48 8.99 11.46
N ALA A 9 -17.88 9.72 10.42
CA ALA A 9 -17.07 10.14 9.27
C ALA A 9 -16.63 9.05 8.28
N THR A 10 -17.55 8.65 7.41
CA THR A 10 -17.24 8.11 6.07
C THR A 10 -16.58 9.21 5.23
N LEU A 11 -15.32 9.56 5.55
CA LEU A 11 -14.42 10.00 4.50
C LEU A 11 -14.33 8.82 3.51
N PRO A 12 -14.27 9.05 2.17
CA PRO A 12 -14.02 7.94 1.25
C PRO A 12 -12.78 7.23 1.78
N ALA A 13 -12.92 5.96 2.18
CA ALA A 13 -11.92 5.24 2.94
C ALA A 13 -10.56 5.55 2.33
N LEU A 14 -9.78 6.40 3.01
CA LEU A 14 -8.39 6.68 2.69
C LEU A 14 -7.77 5.30 2.66
N ALA A 15 -7.51 4.80 1.44
CA ALA A 15 -7.29 3.39 1.17
C ALA A 15 -6.31 2.83 2.22
N THR A 16 -6.52 1.63 2.74
CA THR A 16 -5.56 1.04 3.68
C THR A 16 -4.43 0.39 2.90
N CYS A 17 -3.21 0.44 3.43
CA CYS A 17 -2.10 -0.30 2.86
C CYS A 17 -2.42 -1.80 2.87
N ILE A 18 -2.31 -2.46 1.72
CA ILE A 18 -2.60 -3.90 1.60
C ILE A 18 -1.60 -4.79 2.38
N GLU A 19 -0.42 -4.26 2.72
CA GLU A 19 0.64 -5.03 3.40
C GLU A 19 0.63 -4.82 4.92
N CYS A 20 0.60 -3.58 5.40
CA CYS A 20 0.62 -3.29 6.85
C CYS A 20 -0.75 -2.95 7.45
N GLY A 21 -1.79 -2.72 6.63
CA GLY A 21 -3.13 -2.34 7.10
C GLY A 21 -3.26 -0.89 7.59
N GLU A 22 -2.18 -0.10 7.56
CA GLU A 22 -2.22 1.30 7.98
C GLU A 22 -2.99 2.18 6.97
N PRO A 23 -3.68 3.24 7.45
CA PRO A 23 -4.38 4.16 6.56
C PRO A 23 -3.40 4.89 5.65
N LEU A 24 -3.66 4.88 4.33
CA LEU A 24 -2.85 5.63 3.38
C LEU A 24 -3.20 7.11 3.45
N THR A 25 -2.18 7.94 3.47
CA THR A 25 -2.34 9.37 3.34
C THR A 25 -2.40 9.76 1.87
N ARG A 26 -2.87 10.99 1.60
CA ARG A 26 -2.76 11.58 0.26
C ARG A 26 -1.32 11.58 -0.26
N ASN A 27 -0.35 11.75 0.63
CA ASN A 27 1.07 11.74 0.27
C ASN A 27 1.53 10.35 -0.22
N ASP A 28 1.04 9.27 0.40
CA ASP A 28 1.33 7.91 -0.06
C ASP A 28 0.84 7.67 -1.48
N VAL A 29 -0.38 8.14 -1.79
CA VAL A 29 -0.95 7.99 -3.14
C VAL A 29 -0.17 8.82 -4.17
N LEU A 30 0.27 10.03 -3.81
CA LEU A 30 1.06 10.89 -4.69
C LEU A 30 2.46 10.33 -4.94
N GLU A 31 3.15 9.81 -3.92
CA GLU A 31 4.51 9.26 -4.09
C GLU A 31 4.49 7.93 -4.86
N THR A 32 3.57 7.03 -4.51
CA THR A 32 3.54 5.68 -5.08
C THR A 32 2.79 5.60 -6.42
N GLY A 33 2.03 6.65 -6.77
CA GLY A 33 1.13 6.69 -7.92
C GLY A 33 -0.05 5.70 -7.83
N GLN A 34 -0.19 4.96 -6.73
CA GLN A 34 -1.20 3.93 -6.53
C GLN A 34 -1.73 3.96 -5.10
N ALA A 35 -3.06 4.03 -4.93
CA ALA A 35 -3.71 3.94 -3.62
C ALA A 35 -3.78 2.49 -3.08
N LYS A 36 -2.64 1.78 -3.04
CA LYS A 36 -2.54 0.38 -2.60
C LYS A 36 -1.50 0.14 -1.50
N ARG A 37 -0.42 0.92 -1.49
CA ARG A 37 0.70 0.73 -0.56
C ARG A 37 1.15 2.05 0.04
N CYS A 38 1.57 2.00 1.30
CA CYS A 38 2.23 3.13 1.93
C CYS A 38 3.65 3.23 1.37
N ILE A 39 4.26 4.41 1.50
CA ILE A 39 5.63 4.69 1.06
C ILE A 39 6.63 3.60 1.47
N PRO A 40 6.72 3.18 2.75
CA PRO A 40 7.69 2.17 3.15
C PRO A 40 7.45 0.81 2.48
N CYS A 41 6.21 0.32 2.46
CA CYS A 41 5.86 -0.95 1.79
C CYS A 41 6.08 -0.87 0.27
N HIS A 42 5.78 0.27 -0.36
CA HIS A 42 6.03 0.49 -1.78
C HIS A 42 7.53 0.42 -2.13
N ARG A 43 8.39 1.02 -1.30
CA ARG A 43 9.85 0.97 -1.47
C ARG A 43 10.38 -0.45 -1.30
N GLU A 44 9.90 -1.17 -0.28
CA GLU A 44 10.30 -2.56 -0.08
C GLU A 44 9.88 -3.45 -1.25
N HIS A 45 8.63 -3.31 -1.70
CA HIS A 45 8.11 -4.05 -2.85
C HIS A 45 8.89 -3.74 -4.13
N SER A 46 9.24 -2.48 -4.36
CA SER A 46 10.03 -2.06 -5.52
C SER A 46 11.42 -2.70 -5.51
N ARG A 47 12.09 -2.74 -4.35
CA ARG A 47 13.38 -3.44 -4.19
C ARG A 47 13.27 -4.94 -4.42
N LYS A 48 12.22 -5.58 -3.88
CA LYS A 48 11.97 -7.02 -4.09
C LYS A 48 11.74 -7.31 -5.59
N ARG A 49 10.98 -6.47 -6.27
CA ARG A 49 10.71 -6.58 -7.71
C ARG A 49 11.99 -6.42 -8.54
N GLU A 50 12.82 -5.43 -8.25
CA GLU A 50 14.11 -5.24 -8.92
C GLU A 50 15.01 -6.47 -8.77
N ARG A 51 15.15 -7.00 -7.53
CA ARG A 51 15.91 -8.22 -7.29
C ARG A 51 15.36 -9.43 -8.05
N TYR A 52 14.03 -9.54 -8.17
CA TYR A 52 13.40 -10.60 -8.96
C TYR A 52 13.70 -10.43 -10.45
N LEU A 53 13.59 -9.22 -10.99
CA LEU A 53 13.89 -8.94 -12.39
C LEU A 53 15.36 -9.22 -12.72
N VAL A 54 16.29 -8.86 -11.84
CA VAL A 54 17.71 -9.22 -11.99
C VAL A 54 17.89 -10.73 -12.00
N LYS A 55 17.24 -11.47 -11.10
CA LYS A 55 17.30 -12.94 -11.08
C LYS A 55 16.76 -13.57 -12.36
N VAL A 56 15.65 -13.06 -12.89
CA VAL A 56 15.08 -13.54 -14.16
C VAL A 56 16.03 -13.23 -15.32
N ALA A 57 16.57 -12.01 -15.39
CA ALA A 57 17.50 -11.61 -16.45
C ALA A 57 18.81 -12.44 -16.45
N VAL A 58 19.26 -12.92 -15.29
CA VAL A 58 20.43 -13.81 -15.19
C VAL A 58 20.08 -15.27 -15.50
N ALA A 59 18.81 -15.65 -15.35
CA ALA A 59 18.34 -17.01 -15.60
C ALA A 59 17.96 -17.28 -17.06
N GLU A 60 17.83 -16.24 -17.90
CA GLU A 60 17.65 -16.38 -19.35
C GLU A 60 19.02 -16.33 -20.07
N PRO A 61 19.52 -17.46 -20.63
CA PRO A 61 20.79 -17.54 -21.37
C PRO A 61 20.72 -17.01 -22.81
#